data_AF-A0A1V5GTV4-F1
#
_entry.id   AF-A0A1V5GTV4-F1
#
_cell.length_a   1.000
_cell.length_b   1.000
_cell.length_c   1.000
_cell.angle_alpha   90.00
_cell.angle_beta   90.00
_cell.angle_gamma   90.00
#
_symmetry.space_group_name_H-M   'P 1'
#
loop_
_entity.id
_entity.type
_entity.pdbx_description
1 polymer ?
#
loop_
_entity_poly.entity_id
_entity_poly.type
_entity_poly.pdbx_seq_one_letter_code
_entity_poly.pdbx_strand_id
1 'polypeptide(L)'
;MHSQVRDGVYVRYADNKIHFIRVVPPSPEEIKTITIKIAKKIYRYLESRMLAMESDSLLEKEPLLSKCHRASIRYLRALGEQAGKPLLRLISPEHIKEENDDPTMMGFNLHASIAIEATDRAGLERTLRYMGRPPLSSERLKRAPDGQNLLLTLKSPWRNGTTTILLTPFELIERLVALFPYPRKNLIRYHVFFAPNAELREEIVLGLVSHQDHDSKKLCRPNFAKLMARVFDIDVLFCPDVTPRCN
;
A
#
# COMPACT_ATOMS: atom_id res chain seq x y z
N MET A 1 2.73 3.78 3.58
CA MET A 1 1.36 3.36 3.90
C MET A 1 0.46 4.55 3.69
N HIS A 2 -0.64 4.40 2.95
CA HIS A 2 -1.63 5.46 2.80
C HIS A 2 -2.88 5.04 3.58
N SER A 3 -3.49 6.00 4.28
CA SER A 3 -4.71 5.79 5.03
C SER A 3 -5.68 6.91 4.69
N GLN A 4 -6.90 6.56 4.34
CA GLN A 4 -7.99 7.52 4.27
C GLN A 4 -8.74 7.49 5.59
N VAL A 5 -8.83 8.65 6.23
CA VAL A 5 -9.50 8.83 7.53
C VAL A 5 -10.59 9.88 7.38
N ARG A 6 -11.66 9.76 8.18
CA ARG A 6 -12.64 10.83 8.30
C ARG A 6 -12.02 11.99 9.08
N ASP A 7 -12.41 13.21 8.72
CA ASP A 7 -12.01 14.46 9.37
C ASP A 7 -12.86 14.77 10.62
N GLY A 8 -13.33 13.74 11.29
CA GLY A 8 -14.22 13.86 12.43
C GLY A 8 -14.53 12.53 13.09
N VAL A 9 -15.33 12.58 14.15
CA VAL A 9 -15.72 11.45 14.98
C VAL A 9 -17.23 11.33 15.07
N TYR A 10 -17.71 10.09 15.19
CA TYR A 10 -19.11 9.83 15.50
C TYR A 10 -19.28 9.70 17.01
N VAL A 11 -20.24 10.43 17.57
CA VAL A 11 -20.56 10.41 19.00
C VAL A 11 -22.05 10.08 19.15
N ARG A 12 -22.37 9.10 20.00
CA ARG A 12 -23.74 8.81 20.42
C ARG A 12 -24.06 9.67 21.64
N TYR A 13 -25.09 10.51 21.53
CA TYR A 13 -25.56 11.36 22.62
C TYR A 13 -26.65 10.66 23.46
N ALA A 14 -27.07 11.29 24.55
CA ALA A 14 -28.07 10.74 25.48
C ALA A 14 -29.44 10.48 24.84
N ASP A 15 -29.73 11.11 23.69
CA ASP A 15 -30.93 10.89 22.89
C ASP A 15 -30.82 9.67 21.95
N ASN A 16 -29.78 8.85 22.10
CA ASN A 16 -29.41 7.72 21.25
C ASN A 16 -29.16 8.08 19.78
N LYS A 17 -29.05 9.37 19.43
CA LYS A 17 -28.68 9.77 18.06
C LYS A 17 -27.18 9.83 17.89
N ILE A 18 -26.73 9.41 16.71
CA ILE A 18 -25.34 9.52 16.31
C ILE A 18 -25.13 10.83 15.58
N HIS A 19 -24.20 11.64 16.07
CA HIS A 19 -23.79 12.88 15.44
C HIS A 19 -22.34 12.78 14.96
N PHE A 20 -22.08 13.32 13.76
CA PHE A 20 -20.73 13.49 13.25
C PHE A 20 -20.19 14.85 13.68
N ILE A 21 -19.10 14.84 14.44
CA ILE A 21 -18.40 16.04 14.89
C ILE A 21 -17.14 16.18 14.07
N ARG A 22 -17.09 17.21 13.22
CA ARG A 22 -15.90 17.56 12.45
C ARG A 22 -14.82 18.08 13.40
N VAL A 23 -13.58 17.65 13.20
CA VAL A 23 -12.42 18.07 13.98
C VAL A 23 -11.57 19.01 13.14
N VAL A 24 -10.98 20.01 13.78
CA VAL A 24 -10.08 20.96 13.12
C VAL A 24 -8.86 20.21 12.56
N PRO A 25 -8.37 20.56 11.35
CA PRO A 25 -7.14 19.98 10.82
C PRO A 25 -5.96 20.14 11.81
N PRO A 26 -5.09 19.12 11.93
CA PRO A 26 -4.00 19.17 12.90
C PRO A 26 -2.96 20.23 12.54
N SER A 27 -2.40 20.89 13.55
CA SER A 27 -1.29 21.83 13.36
C SER A 27 0.01 21.10 12.97
N PRO A 28 1.00 21.79 12.37
CA PRO A 28 2.32 21.22 12.12
C PRO A 28 2.99 20.63 13.37
N GLU A 29 2.83 21.27 14.54
CA GLU A 29 3.35 20.80 15.83
C GLU A 29 2.64 19.53 16.30
N GLU A 30 1.32 19.43 16.09
CA GLU A 30 0.55 18.23 16.40
C GLU A 30 0.97 17.07 15.49
N ILE A 31 1.16 17.32 14.19
CA ILE A 31 1.68 16.33 13.23
C ILE A 31 3.05 15.81 13.69
N LYS A 32 3.95 16.71 14.10
CA LYS A 32 5.27 16.35 14.63
C LYS A 32 5.13 15.46 15.88
N THR A 33 4.27 15.85 16.81
CA THR A 33 4.00 15.10 18.04
C THR A 33 3.45 13.70 17.76
N ILE A 34 2.50 13.59 16.83
CA ILE A 34 1.92 12.31 16.40
C ILE A 34 3.01 11.44 15.74
N THR A 35 3.85 12.03 14.88
CA THR A 35 4.94 11.31 14.22
C THR A 35 5.91 10.70 15.24
N ILE A 36 6.31 11.46 16.26
CA ILE A 36 7.17 10.95 17.35
C ILE A 36 6.47 9.81 18.11
N LYS A 37 5.18 9.94 18.41
CA LYS A 37 4.40 8.88 19.09
C LYS A 37 4.35 7.60 18.25
N ILE A 38 4.11 7.71 16.95
CA ILE A 38 4.11 6.58 16.00
C ILE A 38 5.49 5.92 15.98
N ALA A 39 6.56 6.71 15.81
CA ALA A 39 7.92 6.21 15.80
C ALA A 39 8.23 5.41 17.08
N LYS A 40 8.02 6.01 18.26
CA LYS A 40 8.23 5.35 19.56
C LYS A 40 7.41 4.07 19.74
N LYS A 41 6.18 4.03 19.20
CA LYS A 41 5.33 2.83 19.28
C LYS A 41 5.85 1.72 18.38
N ILE A 42 6.29 2.07 17.17
CA ILE A 42 6.88 1.11 16.23
C ILE A 42 8.21 0.57 16.76
N TYR A 43 9.09 1.44 17.29
CA TYR A 43 10.35 0.99 17.91
C TYR A 43 10.12 -0.01 19.04
N ARG A 44 9.25 0.32 20.02
CA ARG A 44 8.91 -0.61 21.11
C ARG A 44 8.33 -1.93 20.61
N TYR A 45 7.46 -1.86 19.59
CA TYR A 45 6.90 -3.06 18.96
C TYR A 45 7.99 -3.94 18.33
N LEU A 46 8.92 -3.35 17.58
CA LEU A 46 10.03 -4.08 16.96
C LEU A 46 10.99 -4.65 18.00
N GLU A 47 11.36 -3.86 19.01
CA GLU A 47 12.24 -4.27 20.11
C GLU A 47 11.67 -5.49 20.84
N SER A 48 10.39 -5.45 21.22
CA SER A 48 9.74 -6.59 21.89
C SER A 48 9.82 -7.88 21.08
N ARG A 49 9.74 -7.80 19.75
CA ARG A 49 9.81 -8.97 18.85
C ARG A 49 11.22 -9.45 18.58
N MET A 50 12.18 -8.53 18.47
CA MET A 50 13.58 -8.88 18.33
C MET A 50 14.08 -9.59 19.59
N LEU A 51 13.67 -9.12 20.78
CA LEU A 51 14.03 -9.72 22.06
C LEU A 51 13.31 -11.05 22.33
N ALA A 52 12.05 -11.18 21.90
CA ALA A 52 11.27 -12.40 22.14
C ALA A 52 11.75 -13.62 21.32
N MET A 53 12.75 -13.48 20.44
CA MET A 53 13.17 -14.52 19.48
C MET A 53 11.96 -15.19 18.79
N GLU A 54 10.85 -14.46 18.62
CA GLU A 54 9.67 -15.01 17.96
C GLU A 54 10.11 -15.47 16.58
N SER A 55 9.88 -16.75 16.28
CA SER A 55 10.25 -17.27 14.97
C SER A 55 9.55 -16.45 13.90
N ASP A 56 10.31 -16.06 12.88
CA ASP A 56 9.74 -15.35 11.75
C ASP A 56 8.77 -16.30 11.04
N SER A 57 7.49 -16.22 11.38
CA SER A 57 6.46 -17.10 10.83
C SER A 57 6.37 -17.01 9.30
N LEU A 58 6.90 -15.93 8.69
CA LEU A 58 7.08 -15.87 7.24
C LEU A 58 8.23 -16.75 6.77
N LEU A 59 9.37 -16.70 7.45
CA LEU A 59 10.51 -17.56 7.14
C LEU A 59 10.15 -19.04 7.24
N GLU A 60 9.37 -19.43 8.24
CA GLU A 60 8.94 -20.82 8.41
C GLU A 60 7.95 -21.29 7.34
N LYS A 61 6.93 -20.48 7.04
CA LYS A 61 5.83 -20.88 6.13
C LYS A 61 6.16 -20.65 4.66
N GLU A 62 6.87 -19.58 4.36
CA GLU A 62 7.14 -19.10 2.99
C GLU A 62 8.61 -18.60 2.89
N PRO A 63 9.60 -19.51 3.02
CA PRO A 63 11.01 -19.15 3.12
C PRO A 63 11.52 -18.36 1.90
N LEU A 64 11.02 -18.67 0.70
CA LEU A 64 11.41 -17.96 -0.52
C LEU A 64 10.91 -16.51 -0.53
N LEU A 65 9.68 -16.28 -0.09
CA LEU A 65 9.10 -14.94 0.03
C LEU A 65 9.82 -14.14 1.12
N SER A 66 10.12 -14.76 2.27
CA SER A 66 10.94 -14.15 3.32
C SER A 66 12.31 -13.72 2.79
N LYS A 67 12.97 -14.57 2.00
CA LYS A 67 14.26 -14.24 1.38
C LYS A 67 14.15 -13.04 0.44
N CYS A 68 13.12 -13.00 -0.41
CA CYS A 68 12.87 -11.86 -1.30
C CYS A 68 12.61 -10.56 -0.51
N HIS A 69 11.81 -10.62 0.56
CA HIS A 69 11.56 -9.48 1.45
C HIS A 69 12.86 -8.95 2.08
N ARG A 70 13.65 -9.83 2.70
CA ARG A 70 14.92 -9.49 3.36
C ARG A 70 15.95 -8.90 2.41
N ALA A 71 15.98 -9.41 1.17
CA ALA A 71 16.88 -8.92 0.14
C ALA A 71 16.42 -7.56 -0.40
N SER A 72 15.10 -7.35 -0.55
CA SER A 72 14.52 -6.09 -1.04
C SER A 72 14.74 -4.92 -0.09
N ILE A 73 14.61 -5.14 1.22
CA ILE A 73 14.85 -4.09 2.23
C ILE A 73 16.30 -3.60 2.17
N ARG A 74 17.25 -4.48 1.84
CA ARG A 74 18.68 -4.19 1.83
C ARG A 74 19.25 -3.92 0.43
N TYR A 75 18.39 -3.87 -0.59
CA TYR A 75 18.80 -3.71 -1.99
C TYR A 75 19.82 -4.77 -2.45
N LEU A 76 19.64 -6.02 -2.01
CA LEU A 76 20.45 -7.18 -2.36
C LEU A 76 19.71 -8.12 -3.31
N ARG A 77 20.45 -8.86 -4.14
CA ARG A 77 19.91 -9.96 -4.95
C ARG A 77 19.38 -11.06 -4.05
N ALA A 78 18.17 -11.55 -4.30
CA ALA A 78 17.54 -12.56 -3.46
C ALA A 78 17.98 -13.99 -3.83
N LEU A 79 18.02 -14.30 -5.13
CA LEU A 79 18.19 -15.65 -5.68
C LEU A 79 19.36 -15.69 -6.69
N GLY A 80 19.63 -16.89 -7.19
CA GLY A 80 20.72 -17.16 -8.15
C GLY A 80 22.13 -17.15 -7.54
N GLU A 81 23.12 -17.28 -8.41
CA GLU A 81 24.55 -17.36 -8.05
C GLU A 81 25.06 -16.10 -7.34
N GLN A 82 24.43 -14.96 -7.62
CA GLN A 82 24.81 -13.66 -7.07
C GLN A 82 23.97 -13.28 -5.85
N ALA A 83 23.21 -14.21 -5.26
CA ALA A 83 22.38 -13.97 -4.09
C ALA A 83 23.19 -13.35 -2.94
N GLY A 84 22.60 -12.37 -2.25
CA GLY A 84 23.22 -11.62 -1.16
C GLY A 84 24.13 -10.48 -1.62
N LYS A 85 24.49 -10.39 -2.91
CA LYS A 85 25.27 -9.26 -3.42
C LYS A 85 24.40 -8.02 -3.64
N PRO A 86 24.95 -6.80 -3.53
CA PRO A 86 24.23 -5.57 -3.82
C PRO A 86 23.74 -5.49 -5.26
N LEU A 87 22.61 -4.82 -5.46
CA LEU A 87 22.17 -4.43 -6.79
C LEU A 87 23.08 -3.36 -7.40
N LEU A 88 23.21 -3.40 -8.72
CA LEU A 88 23.91 -2.38 -9.48
C LEU A 88 23.05 -1.10 -9.56
N ARG A 89 23.68 0.03 -9.28
CA ARG A 89 23.03 1.34 -9.18
C ARG A 89 23.86 2.36 -9.95
N LEU A 90 23.18 3.20 -10.72
CA LEU A 90 23.76 4.39 -11.31
C LEU A 90 23.58 5.55 -10.34
N ILE A 91 24.69 6.21 -10.03
CA ILE A 91 24.76 7.34 -9.09
C ILE A 91 25.12 8.59 -9.89
N SER A 92 24.31 9.61 -9.71
CA SER A 92 24.52 10.97 -10.21
C SER A 92 25.05 11.83 -9.05
N PRO A 93 26.34 12.23 -9.06
CA PRO A 93 26.93 13.04 -8.01
C PRO A 93 26.18 14.35 -7.72
N GLU A 94 25.62 14.97 -8.76
CA GLU A 94 24.83 16.20 -8.70
C GLU A 94 23.54 16.09 -7.85
N HIS A 95 23.12 14.87 -7.53
CA HIS A 95 21.93 14.59 -6.72
C HIS A 95 22.26 14.12 -5.30
N ILE A 96 23.55 14.05 -4.93
CA ILE A 96 23.96 13.70 -3.58
C ILE A 96 23.55 14.84 -2.65
N LYS A 97 22.81 14.50 -1.59
CA LYS A 97 22.39 15.43 -0.54
C LYS A 97 23.10 15.09 0.78
N GLU A 98 23.47 16.11 1.54
CA GLU A 98 24.01 15.94 2.89
C GLU A 98 22.94 15.43 3.87
N GLU A 99 23.36 14.75 4.95
CA GLU A 99 22.46 14.13 5.93
C GLU A 99 21.56 15.14 6.66
N ASN A 100 21.96 16.41 6.73
CA ASN A 100 21.23 17.46 7.46
C ASN A 100 19.89 17.85 6.79
N ASP A 101 19.65 17.44 5.55
CA ASP A 101 18.44 17.77 4.79
C ASP A 101 17.28 16.77 5.01
N ASP A 102 17.25 16.05 6.14
CA ASP A 102 16.19 15.08 6.42
C ASP A 102 14.96 15.70 7.11
N PRO A 103 13.81 15.87 6.43
CA PRO A 103 12.58 16.32 7.07
C PRO A 103 11.88 15.21 7.90
N THR A 104 12.47 14.02 8.04
CA THR A 104 11.89 12.91 8.80
C THR A 104 12.25 12.97 10.29
N MET A 105 11.30 12.55 11.12
CA MET A 105 11.49 12.41 12.56
C MET A 105 11.76 10.94 12.86
N MET A 106 12.99 10.59 13.23
CA MET A 106 13.41 9.20 13.49
C MET A 106 13.17 8.26 12.28
N GLY A 107 13.32 8.76 11.04
CA GLY A 107 13.03 8.00 9.83
C GLY A 107 11.54 7.91 9.45
N PHE A 108 10.65 8.61 10.18
CA PHE A 108 9.22 8.67 9.88
C PHE A 108 8.82 10.05 9.35
N ASN A 109 7.92 10.06 8.37
CA ASN A 109 7.26 11.27 7.86
C ASN A 109 5.75 11.02 7.84
N LEU A 110 4.99 11.96 8.41
CA LEU A 110 3.53 11.97 8.39
C LEU A 110 3.05 13.19 7.60
N HIS A 111 2.38 12.92 6.48
CA HIS A 111 1.76 13.93 5.65
C HIS A 111 0.24 13.87 5.79
N ALA A 112 -0.36 14.91 6.37
CA ALA A 112 -1.80 14.98 6.70
C ALA A 112 -2.49 16.27 6.21
N SER A 113 -1.92 16.94 5.19
CA SER A 113 -2.41 18.25 4.72
C SER A 113 -3.53 18.18 3.67
N ILE A 114 -3.92 16.99 3.22
CA ILE A 114 -4.96 16.82 2.18
C ILE A 114 -6.26 16.45 2.86
N ALA A 115 -7.21 17.40 2.88
CA ALA A 115 -8.60 17.17 3.21
C ALA A 115 -9.43 17.12 1.91
N ILE A 116 -10.44 16.24 1.89
CA ILE A 116 -11.36 16.09 0.76
C ILE A 116 -12.76 16.27 1.32
N GLU A 117 -13.47 17.28 0.84
CA GLU A 117 -14.85 17.54 1.26
C GLU A 117 -15.77 16.38 0.88
N ALA A 118 -16.85 16.18 1.65
CA ALA A 118 -17.77 15.06 1.45
C ALA A 118 -18.40 15.04 0.05
N THR A 119 -18.59 16.22 -0.56
CA THR A 119 -19.17 16.39 -1.90
C THR A 119 -18.13 16.34 -3.02
N ASP A 120 -16.83 16.41 -2.72
CA ASP A 120 -15.76 16.41 -3.72
C ASP A 120 -15.42 14.99 -4.19
N ARG A 121 -16.27 14.45 -5.07
CA ARG A 121 -16.07 13.12 -5.66
C ARG A 121 -14.83 13.07 -6.56
N ALA A 122 -14.49 14.17 -7.22
CA ALA A 122 -13.32 14.25 -8.09
C ALA A 122 -12.01 14.21 -7.29
N GLY A 123 -11.92 14.95 -6.18
CA GLY A 123 -10.77 14.92 -5.27
C GLY A 123 -10.61 13.56 -4.59
N LEU A 124 -11.72 12.93 -4.20
CA LEU A 124 -11.74 11.55 -3.68
C LEU A 124 -11.16 10.57 -4.71
N GLU A 125 -11.67 10.62 -5.94
CA GLU A 125 -11.22 9.75 -7.02
C GLU A 125 -9.73 9.96 -7.33
N ARG A 126 -9.26 11.21 -7.44
CA ARG A 126 -7.83 11.54 -7.65
C ARG A 126 -6.95 10.93 -6.55
N THR A 127 -7.40 10.98 -5.30
CA THR A 127 -6.67 10.44 -4.14
C THR A 127 -6.64 8.92 -4.17
N LEU A 128 -7.77 8.27 -4.48
CA LEU A 128 -7.84 6.81 -4.61
C LEU A 128 -7.00 6.31 -5.79
N ARG A 129 -7.01 6.99 -6.94
CA ARG A 129 -6.12 6.71 -8.08
C ARG A 129 -4.65 6.84 -7.70
N TYR A 130 -4.30 7.84 -6.89
CA TYR A 130 -2.95 7.99 -6.37
C TYR A 130 -2.56 6.84 -5.44
N MET A 131 -3.42 6.46 -4.49
CA MET A 131 -3.18 5.34 -3.57
C MET A 131 -3.08 4.00 -4.29
N GLY A 132 -3.83 3.82 -5.37
CA GLY A 132 -3.84 2.62 -6.21
C GLY A 132 -2.81 2.62 -7.34
N ARG A 133 -1.95 3.64 -7.44
CA ARG A 133 -0.98 3.74 -8.54
C ARG A 133 -0.03 2.54 -8.50
N PRO A 134 0.21 1.84 -9.63
CA PRO A 134 1.16 0.75 -9.66
C PRO A 134 2.57 1.25 -9.31
N PRO A 135 3.39 0.42 -8.64
CA PRO A 135 4.75 0.78 -8.22
C PRO A 135 5.69 0.98 -9.42
N LEU A 136 5.39 0.35 -10.55
CA LEU A 136 6.16 0.45 -11.80
C LEU A 136 5.48 1.38 -12.80
N SER A 137 6.31 2.07 -13.60
CA SER A 137 5.87 2.85 -14.76
C SER A 137 6.58 2.30 -16.00
N SER A 138 5.84 2.11 -17.10
CA SER A 138 6.40 1.72 -18.39
C SER A 138 7.43 2.73 -18.91
N GLU A 139 7.25 4.02 -18.59
CA GLU A 139 8.21 5.07 -18.95
C GLU A 139 9.55 4.96 -18.22
N ARG A 140 9.54 4.37 -17.02
CA ARG A 140 10.70 4.31 -16.12
C ARG A 140 11.40 2.96 -16.13
N LEU A 141 10.78 1.93 -16.69
CA LEU A 141 11.36 0.60 -16.84
C LEU A 141 11.68 0.36 -18.32
N LYS A 142 12.96 0.39 -18.67
CA LYS A 142 13.43 0.23 -20.06
C LYS A 142 14.41 -0.93 -20.16
N ARG A 143 14.58 -1.49 -21.35
CA ARG A 143 15.70 -2.40 -21.61
C ARG A 143 17.01 -1.61 -21.61
N ALA A 144 18.04 -2.18 -21.02
CA ALA A 144 19.39 -1.63 -21.06
C ALA A 144 19.99 -1.80 -22.47
N PRO A 145 21.01 -0.98 -22.84
CA PRO A 145 21.68 -1.10 -24.14
C PRO A 145 22.35 -2.46 -24.39
N ASP A 146 22.67 -3.20 -23.33
CA ASP A 146 23.23 -4.56 -23.42
C ASP A 146 22.22 -5.62 -23.89
N GLY A 147 20.93 -5.28 -23.99
CA GLY A 147 19.85 -6.17 -24.43
C GLY A 147 19.46 -7.27 -23.43
N GLN A 148 20.18 -7.42 -22.32
CA GLN A 148 19.96 -8.47 -21.32
C GLN A 148 19.35 -7.91 -20.03
N ASN A 149 19.74 -6.70 -19.64
CA ASN A 149 19.33 -6.07 -18.40
C ASN A 149 18.21 -5.04 -18.62
N LEU A 150 17.66 -4.59 -17.50
CA LEU A 150 16.60 -3.60 -17.40
C LEU A 150 17.10 -2.42 -16.58
N LEU A 151 16.81 -1.21 -17.05
CA LEU A 151 17.03 0.04 -16.33
C LEU A 151 15.71 0.48 -15.69
N LEU A 152 15.70 0.55 -14.37
CA LEU A 152 14.61 1.12 -13.59
C LEU A 152 15.00 2.51 -13.08
N THR A 153 14.54 3.55 -13.77
CA THR A 153 14.77 4.94 -13.37
C THR A 153 13.84 5.32 -12.21
N LEU A 154 14.42 5.88 -11.15
CA LEU A 154 13.67 6.33 -9.99
C LEU A 154 12.88 7.59 -10.32
N LYS A 155 11.68 7.74 -9.73
CA LYS A 155 10.87 8.97 -9.91
C LYS A 155 11.61 10.20 -9.39
N SER A 156 12.32 10.02 -8.29
CA SER A 156 13.14 11.03 -7.65
C SER A 156 14.46 10.36 -7.26
N PRO A 157 15.61 10.99 -7.51
CA PRO A 157 16.89 10.47 -7.05
C PRO A 157 16.87 10.23 -5.53
N TRP A 158 17.54 9.17 -5.09
CA TRP A 158 17.79 8.99 -3.66
C TRP A 158 18.85 9.98 -3.17
N ARG A 159 18.90 10.20 -1.86
CA ARG A 159 19.86 11.13 -1.24
C ARG A 159 21.32 10.79 -1.51
N ASN A 160 21.64 9.51 -1.70
CA ASN A 160 22.98 9.07 -2.06
C ASN A 160 23.29 9.23 -3.56
N GLY A 161 22.49 10.02 -4.29
CA GLY A 161 22.63 10.24 -5.73
C GLY A 161 22.14 9.09 -6.62
N THR A 162 21.61 7.99 -6.06
CA THR A 162 21.09 6.89 -6.91
C THR A 162 19.93 7.40 -7.77
N THR A 163 20.04 7.27 -9.10
CA THR A 163 19.00 7.67 -10.05
C THR A 163 18.35 6.49 -10.74
N THR A 164 19.12 5.43 -11.00
CA THR A 164 18.66 4.26 -11.75
C THR A 164 19.20 2.98 -11.14
N ILE A 165 18.37 1.93 -11.16
CA ILE A 165 18.74 0.59 -10.73
C ILE A 165 18.84 -0.29 -11.98
N LEU A 166 19.96 -0.99 -12.13
CA LEU A 166 20.15 -1.99 -13.19
C LEU A 166 19.73 -3.36 -12.64
N LEU A 167 18.85 -4.05 -13.36
CA LEU A 167 18.25 -5.31 -12.94
C LEU A 167 18.30 -6.32 -14.08
N THR A 168 18.63 -7.58 -13.78
CA THR A 168 18.24 -8.68 -14.70
C THR A 168 16.71 -8.86 -14.67
N PRO A 169 16.11 -9.55 -15.66
CA PRO A 169 14.69 -9.88 -15.62
C PRO A 169 14.29 -10.66 -14.36
N PHE A 170 15.16 -11.56 -13.88
CA PHE A 170 14.93 -12.32 -12.66
C PHE A 170 15.03 -11.45 -11.40
N GLU A 171 16.01 -10.55 -11.33
CA GLU A 171 16.12 -9.59 -10.22
C GLU A 171 14.89 -8.67 -10.14
N LEU A 172 14.31 -8.29 -11.27
CA LEU A 172 13.04 -7.56 -11.28
C LEU A 172 11.89 -8.41 -10.71
N ILE A 173 11.80 -9.67 -11.10
CA ILE A 173 10.78 -10.60 -10.57
C ILE A 173 10.94 -10.77 -9.05
N GLU A 174 12.16 -10.93 -8.54
CA GLU A 174 12.42 -11.00 -7.09
C GLU A 174 11.86 -9.79 -6.34
N ARG A 175 11.99 -8.59 -6.93
CA ARG A 175 11.43 -7.35 -6.36
C ARG A 175 9.92 -7.31 -6.43
N LEU A 176 9.33 -7.73 -7.55
CA LEU A 176 7.89 -7.83 -7.70
C LEU A 176 7.29 -8.83 -6.70
N VAL A 177 7.96 -9.96 -6.50
CA VAL A 177 7.55 -10.97 -5.52
C VAL A 177 7.55 -10.37 -4.11
N ALA A 178 8.53 -9.53 -3.78
CA ALA A 178 8.58 -8.87 -2.48
C ALA A 178 7.49 -7.81 -2.25
N LEU A 179 6.74 -7.42 -3.28
CA LEU A 179 5.56 -6.56 -3.13
C LEU A 179 4.30 -7.36 -2.83
N PHE A 180 4.33 -8.69 -3.00
CA PHE A 180 3.20 -9.50 -2.62
C PHE A 180 3.05 -9.50 -1.09
N PRO A 181 1.86 -9.17 -0.60
CA PRO A 181 1.60 -9.15 0.83
C PRO A 181 1.65 -10.57 1.40
N TYR A 182 1.84 -10.65 2.72
CA TYR A 182 1.82 -11.93 3.43
C TYR A 182 0.52 -12.70 3.11
N PRO A 183 0.60 -14.00 2.74
CA PRO A 183 -0.57 -14.78 2.36
C PRO A 183 -1.67 -14.73 3.41
N ARG A 184 -2.93 -14.68 2.96
CA ARG A 184 -4.13 -14.71 3.83
C ARG A 184 -4.24 -13.54 4.81
N LYS A 185 -3.55 -12.41 4.55
CA LYS A 185 -3.76 -11.17 5.32
C LYS A 185 -4.65 -10.22 4.53
N ASN A 186 -5.58 -9.58 5.26
CA ASN A 186 -6.41 -8.52 4.69
C ASN A 186 -5.54 -7.32 4.33
N LEU A 187 -5.58 -6.94 3.04
CA LEU A 187 -4.82 -5.81 2.50
C LEU A 187 -5.49 -4.48 2.80
N ILE A 188 -6.83 -4.49 2.79
CA ILE A 188 -7.64 -3.37 3.22
C ILE A 188 -8.02 -3.64 4.68
N ARG A 189 -7.60 -2.72 5.55
CA ARG A 189 -7.96 -2.73 6.96
C ARG A 189 -8.84 -1.53 7.24
N TYR A 190 -10.02 -1.80 7.76
CA TYR A 190 -10.88 -0.77 8.28
C TYR A 190 -10.59 -0.56 9.76
N HIS A 191 -10.61 0.70 10.17
CA HIS A 191 -10.29 1.12 11.52
C HIS A 191 -11.44 1.95 12.10
N VAL A 192 -11.49 2.02 13.43
CA VAL A 192 -12.47 2.82 14.19
C VAL A 192 -13.90 2.41 13.77
N PHE A 193 -14.77 3.37 13.46
CA PHE A 193 -16.18 3.16 13.12
C PHE A 193 -16.41 2.30 11.87
N PHE A 194 -15.39 2.14 11.01
CA PHE A 194 -15.48 1.30 9.83
C PHE A 194 -14.98 -0.14 10.07
N ALA A 195 -14.37 -0.42 11.23
CA ALA A 195 -13.90 -1.77 11.54
C ALA A 195 -15.08 -2.76 11.56
N PRO A 196 -14.93 -4.01 11.07
CA PRO A 196 -16.05 -4.95 10.93
C PRO A 196 -16.91 -5.16 12.19
N ASN A 197 -16.30 -5.08 13.37
CA ASN A 197 -16.95 -5.29 14.67
C ASN A 197 -17.09 -3.98 15.48
N ALA A 198 -17.07 -2.81 14.84
CA ALA A 198 -17.29 -1.56 15.57
C ALA A 198 -18.76 -1.40 15.96
N GLU A 199 -19.02 -1.05 17.22
CA GLU A 199 -20.36 -0.98 17.80
C GLU A 199 -21.33 -0.10 16.98
N LEU A 200 -20.85 1.07 16.54
CA LEU A 200 -21.65 2.04 15.79
C LEU A 200 -21.69 1.76 14.28
N ARG A 201 -21.05 0.68 13.80
CA ARG A 201 -20.82 0.47 12.36
C ARG A 201 -22.12 0.32 11.59
N GLU A 202 -23.04 -0.48 12.08
CA GLU A 202 -24.31 -0.75 11.38
C GLU A 202 -25.08 0.54 11.17
N GLU A 203 -25.25 1.35 12.21
CA GLU A 203 -25.93 2.64 12.13
C GLU A 203 -25.21 3.64 11.20
N ILE A 204 -23.87 3.70 11.24
CA ILE A 204 -23.07 4.62 10.42
C ILE A 204 -23.06 4.22 8.94
N VAL A 205 -23.02 2.91 8.63
CA VAL A 205 -22.97 2.40 7.26
C VAL A 205 -24.37 2.31 6.65
N LEU A 206 -25.38 1.89 7.41
CA LEU A 206 -26.77 1.76 6.94
C LEU A 206 -27.47 3.12 6.86
N GLY A 207 -27.13 4.09 7.71
CA GLY A 207 -27.66 5.46 7.61
C GLY A 207 -27.29 6.21 6.32
N LEU A 208 -26.34 5.68 5.54
CA LEU A 208 -25.96 6.20 4.21
C LEU A 208 -26.74 5.54 3.06
N VAL A 209 -27.57 4.54 3.35
CA VAL A 209 -28.35 3.78 2.37
C VAL A 209 -29.82 3.95 2.71
N SER A 210 -30.44 5.05 2.23
CA SER A 210 -31.88 5.06 1.99
C SER A 210 -32.18 4.13 0.82
N HIS A 211 -32.21 2.82 1.06
CA HIS A 211 -32.92 1.91 0.18
C HIS A 211 -34.16 1.40 0.90
N GLN A 212 -35.28 2.10 0.63
CA GLN A 212 -36.49 1.37 0.27
C GLN A 212 -36.09 0.45 -0.89
N ASP A 213 -35.89 -0.84 -0.62
CA ASP A 213 -36.44 -1.93 -1.42
C ASP A 213 -36.04 -3.32 -0.90
N HIS A 214 -37.11 -4.07 -0.63
CA HIS A 214 -37.34 -5.50 -0.81
C HIS A 214 -36.20 -6.52 -0.65
N ASP A 215 -36.50 -7.43 0.30
CA ASP A 215 -36.10 -8.84 0.32
C ASP A 215 -34.63 -9.10 0.68
N SER A 216 -34.44 -9.61 1.89
CA SER A 216 -33.18 -10.01 2.51
C SER A 216 -32.59 -11.26 1.84
N LYS A 217 -32.29 -11.18 0.54
CA LYS A 217 -31.52 -12.23 -0.13
C LYS A 217 -30.07 -12.11 0.31
N LYS A 218 -29.57 -13.15 0.98
CA LYS A 218 -28.14 -13.36 1.25
C LYS A 218 -27.33 -12.92 0.03
N LEU A 219 -26.47 -11.92 0.21
CA LEU A 219 -25.51 -11.52 -0.82
C LEU A 219 -24.59 -12.70 -1.13
N CYS A 220 -24.98 -13.54 -2.08
CA CYS A 220 -24.10 -14.52 -2.69
C CYS A 220 -22.94 -13.74 -3.28
N ARG A 221 -21.71 -14.03 -2.82
CA ARG A 221 -20.51 -13.42 -3.38
C ARG A 221 -20.55 -13.62 -4.91
N PRO A 222 -20.63 -12.54 -5.71
CA PRO A 222 -20.63 -12.69 -7.15
C PRO A 222 -19.36 -13.42 -7.58
N ASN A 223 -19.49 -14.34 -8.54
CA ASN A 223 -18.33 -15.00 -9.15
C ASN A 223 -17.34 -13.93 -9.65
N PHE A 224 -16.04 -14.21 -9.57
CA PHE A 224 -14.94 -13.37 -10.06
C PHE A 224 -15.24 -12.72 -11.42
N ALA A 225 -15.79 -13.48 -12.38
CA ALA A 225 -16.16 -12.96 -13.69
C ALA A 225 -17.19 -11.82 -13.62
N LYS A 226 -18.23 -11.96 -12.79
CA LYS A 226 -19.23 -10.90 -12.57
C LYS A 226 -18.65 -9.68 -11.84
N LEU A 227 -17.65 -9.89 -10.98
CA LEU A 227 -16.94 -8.77 -10.33
C LEU A 227 -16.07 -8.01 -11.33
N MET A 228 -15.35 -8.72 -12.21
CA MET A 228 -14.52 -8.07 -13.24
C MET A 228 -15.36 -7.25 -14.22
N ALA A 229 -16.46 -7.81 -14.71
CA ALA A 229 -17.39 -7.10 -15.58
C ALA A 229 -17.98 -5.86 -14.88
N ARG A 230 -18.42 -5.99 -13.62
CA ARG A 230 -19.07 -4.87 -12.92
C ARG A 230 -18.11 -3.74 -12.53
N VAL A 231 -16.89 -4.07 -12.12
CA VAL A 231 -15.94 -3.09 -11.56
C VAL A 231 -15.02 -2.51 -12.64
N PHE A 232 -14.63 -3.31 -13.61
CA PHE A 232 -13.62 -2.95 -14.60
C PHE A 232 -14.16 -2.95 -16.04
N ASP A 233 -15.42 -3.33 -16.25
CA ASP A 233 -16.01 -3.49 -17.59
C ASP A 233 -15.22 -4.49 -18.46
N ILE A 234 -14.65 -5.51 -17.82
CA ILE A 234 -13.88 -6.58 -18.48
C ILE A 234 -14.68 -7.88 -18.42
N ASP A 235 -15.05 -8.41 -19.58
CA ASP A 235 -15.58 -9.77 -19.68
C ASP A 235 -14.43 -10.78 -19.81
N VAL A 236 -14.01 -11.34 -18.68
CA VAL A 236 -12.96 -12.37 -18.62
C VAL A 236 -13.40 -13.73 -19.17
N LEU A 237 -14.69 -13.92 -19.48
CA LEU A 237 -15.19 -15.11 -20.16
C LEU A 237 -15.18 -14.95 -21.67
N PHE A 238 -15.01 -13.73 -22.18
CA PHE A 238 -14.87 -13.45 -23.59
C PHE A 238 -13.41 -13.62 -24.01
N CYS A 239 -13.12 -14.68 -24.76
CA CYS A 239 -11.86 -14.81 -25.48
C CYS A 239 -12.09 -14.36 -26.94
N PRO A 240 -11.42 -13.31 -27.43
CA PRO A 240 -11.51 -12.90 -28.83
C PRO A 240 -10.85 -13.91 -29.80
N ASP A 241 -9.97 -14.77 -29.29
CA ASP A 241 -9.21 -15.77 -30.07
C ASP A 241 -9.67 -17.21 -29.83
N VAL A 242 -10.99 -17.45 -29.78
CA VAL A 242 -11.50 -18.84 -29.83
C VAL A 242 -11.36 -19.37 -31.25
N THR A 243 -10.18 -19.90 -31.57
CA THR A 243 -10.11 -20.94 -32.59
C THR A 243 -10.79 -22.19 -32.02
N PRO A 244 -11.72 -22.83 -32.76
CA PRO A 244 -12.34 -24.06 -32.30
C PRO A 244 -11.29 -25.16 -32.35
N ARG A 245 -10.66 -25.46 -31.20
CA ARG A 245 -9.96 -26.73 -31.04
C ARG A 245 -10.97 -27.73 -30.47
N CYS A 246 -11.27 -28.71 -31.31
CA CYS A 246 -12.19 -29.81 -31.10
C CYS A 246 -11.86 -30.64 -29.83
N ASN A 247 -12.96 -31.11 -29.22
CA ASN A 247 -13.13 -32.17 -28.20
C ASN A 247 -12.42 -32.00 -26.85
#